data_AF-A0A1G4FH07-F1
#
_entry.id   AF-A0A1G4FH07-F1
#
_cell.length_a   1.000
_cell.length_b   1.000
_cell.length_c   1.000
_cell.angle_alpha   90.00
_cell.angle_beta   90.00
_cell.angle_gamma   90.00
#
_symmetry.space_group_name_H-M   'P 1'
#
loop_
_entity.id
_entity.type
_entity.pdbx_description
1 polymer ?
#
loop_
_entity_poly.entity_id
_entity_poly.type
_entity_poly.pdbx_seq_one_letter_code
_entity_poly.pdbx_strand_id
1 'polypeptide(L)'
;MKTTVKKINIPNYRRLIVTSDIHGHYRYLKRLLEKVDLSEKDILFIIGDIIEKGPESLRTLRYIIKLCKEYSVYPLMGNVDAWQLVMLDDDSTENCERLFNYIVYMKKHWGSCFFTDMCDELNLCISTSLDILEAKQRIRENFRAEIEFLRSLPTIIETKNFIFVHGGLPTADIDSLIGTDAFPYLKNDAFMDKNLYFSKYVIVGHWPVTLYNDKIASSNPIINHKQKIISIDGGCGLKRDGQLNAFIIPDINSTYFIFESYDEFPVYAALTPQEASTNSINIRYTDNKIKILEKGDEFSYAEHSTTGYCLPILNSYIYSFDENATCDDYTDYRLPVNVGDKISIVKKMSKGYLAKKNGIGGWYYGELKPFNIASSPLIF
;
A
#
# COMPACT_ATOMS: atom_id res chain seq x y z
N MET A 1 7.50 5.11 -20.62
CA MET A 1 8.82 4.76 -20.04
C MET A 1 9.24 3.42 -20.60
N LYS A 2 10.53 3.19 -20.84
CA LYS A 2 11.02 1.89 -21.33
C LYS A 2 11.42 0.98 -20.16
N THR A 3 11.11 -0.30 -20.27
CA THR A 3 11.44 -1.31 -19.26
C THR A 3 12.95 -1.46 -19.13
N THR A 4 13.44 -1.37 -17.90
CA THR A 4 14.83 -1.63 -17.54
C THR A 4 14.91 -2.77 -16.52
N VAL A 5 15.90 -3.64 -16.70
CA VAL A 5 16.15 -4.79 -15.83
C VAL A 5 17.51 -4.63 -15.18
N LYS A 6 17.56 -4.65 -13.86
CA LYS A 6 18.79 -4.64 -13.07
C LYS A 6 19.04 -6.03 -12.51
N LYS A 7 20.06 -6.72 -13.02
CA LYS A 7 20.49 -8.03 -12.49
C LYS A 7 21.50 -7.82 -11.38
N ILE A 8 21.25 -8.38 -10.20
CA ILE A 8 22.15 -8.25 -9.05
C ILE A 8 22.46 -9.61 -8.43
N ASN A 9 23.72 -9.80 -8.02
CA ASN A 9 24.13 -10.95 -7.26
C ASN A 9 24.08 -10.62 -5.76
N ILE A 10 23.25 -11.35 -5.02
CA ILE A 10 23.12 -11.17 -3.58
C ILE A 10 24.02 -12.21 -2.88
N PRO A 11 24.95 -11.79 -1.99
CA PRO A 11 25.73 -12.73 -1.20
C PRO A 11 24.83 -13.62 -0.34
N ASN A 12 25.27 -14.87 -0.12
CA ASN A 12 24.65 -15.73 0.87
C ASN A 12 24.80 -15.11 2.28
N TYR A 13 23.94 -15.54 3.20
CA TYR A 13 23.89 -15.17 4.61
C TYR A 13 23.56 -13.68 4.86
N ARG A 14 22.91 -13.02 3.89
CA ARG A 14 22.31 -11.70 4.09
C ARG A 14 20.79 -11.81 4.11
N ARG A 15 20.17 -11.18 5.10
CA ARG A 15 18.72 -11.03 5.21
C ARG A 15 18.26 -9.96 4.22
N LEU A 16 17.23 -10.27 3.43
CA LEU A 16 16.55 -9.32 2.55
C LEU A 16 15.26 -8.87 3.22
N ILE A 17 15.01 -7.57 3.20
CA ILE A 17 13.78 -6.93 3.66
C ILE A 17 13.14 -6.29 2.42
N VAL A 18 11.86 -6.52 2.21
CA VAL A 18 11.13 -6.04 1.04
C VAL A 18 9.91 -5.26 1.53
N THR A 19 9.90 -3.94 1.37
CA THR A 19 8.76 -3.12 1.77
C THR A 19 7.74 -3.05 0.66
N SER A 20 6.46 -3.19 1.00
CA SER A 20 5.35 -2.93 0.08
C SER A 20 5.23 -1.45 -0.29
N ASP A 21 4.24 -1.12 -1.10
CA ASP A 21 3.80 0.21 -1.53
C ASP A 21 3.70 1.17 -0.33
N ILE A 22 4.38 2.32 -0.41
CA ILE A 22 4.59 3.24 0.73
C ILE A 22 3.63 4.43 0.66
N HIS A 23 3.38 4.93 -0.55
CA HIS A 23 2.45 6.01 -0.81
C HIS A 23 2.67 7.24 0.09
N GLY A 24 3.89 7.77 0.15
CA GLY A 24 4.19 8.99 0.91
C GLY A 24 4.03 8.88 2.43
N HIS A 25 3.94 7.67 3.01
CA HIS A 25 3.83 7.46 4.46
C HIS A 25 5.22 7.34 5.11
N TYR A 26 5.97 8.45 5.15
CA TYR A 26 7.32 8.52 5.73
C TYR A 26 7.39 7.90 7.13
N ARG A 27 6.43 8.23 8.01
CA ARG A 27 6.41 7.71 9.39
C ARG A 27 6.25 6.20 9.44
N TYR A 28 5.42 5.63 8.56
CA TYR A 28 5.18 4.19 8.54
C TYR A 28 6.43 3.46 8.09
N LEU A 29 7.07 3.94 7.02
CA LEU A 29 8.35 3.39 6.55
C LEU A 29 9.40 3.43 7.64
N LYS A 30 9.63 4.60 8.27
CA LYS A 30 10.62 4.73 9.34
C LYS A 30 10.36 3.78 10.50
N ARG A 31 9.12 3.70 10.99
CA ARG A 31 8.74 2.84 12.12
C ARG A 31 8.81 1.35 11.78
N LEU A 32 8.44 0.98 10.55
CA LEU A 32 8.56 -0.39 10.09
C LEU A 32 10.03 -0.82 10.00
N LEU A 33 10.90 0.03 9.46
CA LEU A 33 12.34 -0.24 9.38
C LEU A 33 13.00 -0.31 10.77
N GLU A 34 12.57 0.53 11.72
CA GLU A 34 12.96 0.42 13.15
C GLU A 34 12.48 -0.92 13.74
N LYS A 35 11.23 -1.32 13.47
CA LYS A 35 10.63 -2.56 14.00
C LYS A 35 11.34 -3.82 13.51
N VAL A 36 11.79 -3.85 12.26
CA VAL A 36 12.53 -5.00 11.70
C VAL A 36 14.04 -4.96 12.00
N ASP A 37 14.48 -3.95 12.74
CA ASP A 37 15.89 -3.70 13.09
C ASP A 37 16.77 -3.70 11.83
N LEU A 38 16.48 -2.81 10.88
CA LEU A 38 17.27 -2.66 9.66
C LEU A 38 18.72 -2.27 10.01
N SER A 39 19.68 -3.02 9.49
CA SER A 39 21.11 -2.79 9.69
C SER A 39 21.90 -2.84 8.37
N GLU A 40 23.18 -2.45 8.40
CA GLU A 40 24.09 -2.53 7.24
C GLU A 40 24.30 -3.96 6.71
N LYS A 41 24.00 -4.98 7.52
CA LYS A 41 24.10 -6.40 7.12
C LYS A 41 22.93 -6.82 6.22
N ASP A 42 21.85 -6.05 6.23
CA ASP A 42 20.63 -6.35 5.50
C ASP A 42 20.63 -5.73 4.10
N ILE A 43 19.75 -6.23 3.24
CA ILE A 43 19.48 -5.65 1.94
C ILE A 43 18.00 -5.25 1.89
N LEU A 44 17.73 -3.99 1.60
CA LEU A 44 16.38 -3.44 1.52
C LEU A 44 15.94 -3.32 0.07
N PHE A 45 14.80 -3.90 -0.28
CA PHE A 45 14.09 -3.69 -1.53
C PHE A 45 12.83 -2.86 -1.25
N ILE A 46 12.58 -1.87 -2.11
CA ILE A 46 11.35 -1.07 -2.08
C ILE A 46 10.66 -1.27 -3.41
N ILE A 47 9.47 -1.88 -3.40
CA ILE A 47 8.85 -2.41 -4.62
C ILE A 47 7.94 -1.42 -5.36
N GLY A 48 8.28 -0.13 -5.32
CA GLY A 48 7.58 0.94 -6.02
C GLY A 48 6.47 1.61 -5.21
N ASP A 49 5.79 2.55 -5.86
CA ASP A 49 4.72 3.40 -5.33
C ASP A 49 5.19 4.07 -4.02
N ILE A 50 6.29 4.79 -4.17
CA ILE A 50 6.98 5.53 -3.11
C ILE A 50 6.19 6.80 -2.77
N ILE A 51 5.72 7.51 -3.80
CA ILE A 51 5.04 8.81 -3.67
C ILE A 51 3.53 8.68 -3.88
N GLU A 52 2.84 9.81 -3.66
CA GLU A 52 1.39 10.00 -3.77
C GLU A 52 0.56 9.18 -2.79
N LYS A 53 -0.70 9.57 -2.63
CA LYS A 53 -1.70 8.90 -1.78
C LYS A 53 -1.29 8.76 -0.31
N GLY A 54 -0.51 9.74 0.14
CA GLY A 54 -0.19 9.99 1.53
C GLY A 54 0.38 11.38 1.73
N PRO A 55 0.52 11.81 2.98
CA PRO A 55 0.70 13.22 3.32
C PRO A 55 2.14 13.75 3.15
N GLU A 56 3.14 12.87 2.97
CA GLU A 56 4.56 13.25 3.07
C GLU A 56 5.38 12.66 1.89
N SER A 57 4.95 12.89 0.64
CA SER A 57 5.56 12.27 -0.55
C SER A 57 7.03 12.68 -0.74
N LEU A 58 7.32 13.98 -0.76
CA LEU A 58 8.69 14.49 -0.95
C LEU A 58 9.61 14.07 0.20
N ARG A 59 9.11 14.07 1.44
CA ARG A 59 9.85 13.63 2.62
C ARG A 59 10.18 12.13 2.56
N THR A 60 9.22 11.32 2.13
CA THR A 60 9.39 9.87 1.94
C THR A 60 10.47 9.59 0.91
N LEU A 61 10.41 10.26 -0.25
CA LEU A 61 11.41 10.13 -1.31
C LEU A 61 12.81 10.51 -0.82
N ARG A 62 12.97 11.66 -0.16
CA ARG A 62 14.26 12.10 0.40
C ARG A 62 14.80 11.14 1.45
N TYR A 63 13.93 10.54 2.26
CA TYR A 63 14.35 9.52 3.22
C TYR A 63 14.88 8.27 2.54
N ILE A 64 14.25 7.80 1.46
CA ILE A 64 14.74 6.67 0.66
C ILE A 64 16.07 7.02 -0.01
N ILE A 65 16.22 8.22 -0.58
CA ILE A 65 17.49 8.70 -1.14
C ILE A 65 18.59 8.66 -0.08
N LYS A 66 18.29 9.07 1.16
CA LYS A 66 19.23 8.97 2.29
C LYS A 66 19.57 7.52 2.60
N LEU A 67 18.57 6.63 2.71
CA LEU A 67 18.79 5.20 2.95
C LEU A 67 19.69 4.57 1.87
N CYS A 68 19.51 4.92 0.59
CA CYS A 68 20.36 4.44 -0.50
C CYS A 68 21.83 4.87 -0.39
N LYS A 69 22.13 5.95 0.36
CA LYS A 69 23.52 6.41 0.62
C LYS A 69 24.16 5.67 1.79
N GLU A 70 23.36 5.18 2.73
CA GLU A 70 23.81 4.62 4.02
C GLU A 70 23.73 3.09 4.05
N TYR A 71 22.82 2.47 3.30
CA TYR A 71 22.53 1.04 3.33
C TYR A 71 22.51 0.42 1.93
N SER A 72 22.50 -0.91 1.87
CA SER A 72 22.26 -1.67 0.63
C SER A 72 20.78 -1.62 0.25
N VAL A 73 20.34 -0.56 -0.44
CA VAL A 73 18.94 -0.35 -0.81
C VAL A 73 18.73 -0.40 -2.33
N TYR A 74 17.68 -1.10 -2.75
CA TYR A 74 17.28 -1.28 -4.14
C TYR A 74 15.79 -0.93 -4.33
N PRO A 75 15.47 0.36 -4.48
CA PRO A 75 14.14 0.77 -4.89
C PRO A 75 13.92 0.47 -6.38
N LEU A 76 12.68 0.18 -6.76
CA LEU A 76 12.24 0.03 -8.15
C LEU A 76 11.02 0.93 -8.42
N MET A 77 10.74 1.15 -9.71
CA MET A 77 9.68 2.04 -10.16
C MET A 77 8.29 1.46 -9.86
N GLY A 78 7.39 2.24 -9.28
CA GLY A 78 5.95 1.94 -9.24
C GLY A 78 5.15 2.59 -10.37
N ASN A 79 3.90 2.18 -10.56
CA ASN A 79 3.08 2.78 -11.61
C ASN A 79 2.70 4.22 -11.29
N VAL A 80 2.54 4.55 -10.01
CA VAL A 80 2.20 5.91 -9.57
C VAL A 80 3.41 6.81 -9.68
N ASP A 81 4.60 6.32 -9.29
CA ASP A 81 5.87 7.03 -9.47
C ASP A 81 6.09 7.38 -10.96
N ALA A 82 5.91 6.40 -11.84
CA ALA A 82 6.06 6.59 -13.28
C ALA A 82 5.04 7.57 -13.87
N TRP A 83 3.79 7.52 -13.40
CA TRP A 83 2.73 8.42 -13.86
C TRP A 83 2.99 9.87 -13.44
N GLN A 84 3.52 10.10 -12.24
CA GLN A 84 3.91 11.44 -11.79
C GLN A 84 5.03 12.03 -12.64
N LEU A 85 6.02 11.24 -13.04
CA LEU A 85 7.06 11.70 -13.98
C LEU A 85 6.46 12.13 -15.33
N VAL A 86 5.50 11.36 -15.86
CA VAL A 86 4.80 11.72 -17.11
C VAL A 86 4.01 13.02 -16.95
N MET A 87 3.30 13.21 -15.83
CA MET A 87 2.58 14.44 -15.52
C MET A 87 3.53 15.64 -15.40
N LEU A 88 4.70 15.46 -14.82
CA LEU A 88 5.71 16.52 -14.67
C LEU A 88 6.37 16.91 -16.00
N ASP A 89 6.48 16.00 -16.97
CA ASP A 89 7.22 16.23 -18.22
C ASP A 89 6.38 16.87 -19.33
N ASP A 90 5.07 16.63 -19.31
CA ASP A 90 4.16 17.08 -20.36
C ASP A 90 3.65 18.49 -20.06
N ASP A 91 4.17 19.48 -20.78
CA ASP A 91 3.83 20.90 -20.65
C ASP A 91 2.57 21.31 -21.44
N SER A 92 1.83 20.37 -22.04
CA SER A 92 0.60 20.71 -22.75
C SER A 92 -0.46 21.30 -21.82
N THR A 93 -1.32 22.17 -22.38
CA THR A 93 -2.44 22.78 -21.64
C THR A 93 -3.39 21.72 -21.07
N GLU A 94 -3.71 20.69 -21.85
CA GLU A 94 -4.55 19.56 -21.41
C GLU A 94 -3.94 18.85 -20.19
N ASN A 95 -2.63 18.61 -20.20
CA ASN A 95 -1.95 18.00 -19.07
C ASN A 95 -1.94 18.91 -17.84
N CYS A 96 -1.74 20.21 -18.02
CA CYS A 96 -1.80 21.19 -16.93
C CYS A 96 -3.17 21.20 -16.26
N GLU A 97 -4.26 21.16 -17.03
CA GLU A 97 -5.62 21.02 -16.51
C GLU A 97 -5.83 19.70 -15.77
N ARG A 98 -5.36 18.59 -16.35
CA ARG A 98 -5.44 17.26 -15.73
C ARG A 98 -4.68 17.20 -14.40
N LEU A 99 -3.48 17.75 -14.34
CA LEU A 99 -2.68 17.80 -13.12
C LEU A 99 -3.32 18.70 -12.06
N PHE A 100 -3.88 19.85 -12.44
CA PHE A 100 -4.62 20.70 -11.51
C PHE A 100 -5.80 19.96 -10.88
N ASN A 101 -6.63 19.29 -11.69
CA ASN A 101 -7.75 18.50 -11.19
C ASN A 101 -7.29 17.35 -10.29
N TYR A 102 -6.18 16.70 -10.65
CA TYR A 102 -5.56 15.67 -9.82
C TYR A 102 -5.09 16.23 -8.46
N ILE A 103 -4.42 17.39 -8.44
CA ILE A 103 -3.99 18.07 -7.21
C ILE A 103 -5.18 18.36 -6.30
N VAL A 104 -6.28 18.89 -6.84
CA VAL A 104 -7.50 19.17 -6.07
C VAL A 104 -8.06 17.89 -5.45
N TYR A 105 -8.13 16.81 -6.23
CA TYR A 105 -8.55 15.50 -5.75
C TYR A 105 -7.62 14.98 -4.64
N MET A 106 -6.31 15.01 -4.86
CA MET A 106 -5.33 14.52 -3.88
C MET A 106 -5.36 15.32 -2.58
N LYS A 107 -5.45 16.65 -2.64
CA LYS A 107 -5.60 17.50 -1.43
C LYS A 107 -6.86 17.15 -0.65
N LYS A 108 -7.98 16.90 -1.33
CA LYS A 108 -9.24 16.51 -0.69
C LYS A 108 -9.15 15.17 0.05
N HIS A 109 -8.43 14.20 -0.52
CA HIS A 109 -8.42 12.82 -0.03
C HIS A 109 -7.23 12.48 0.89
N TRP A 110 -6.05 13.05 0.63
CA TRP A 110 -4.79 12.78 1.35
C TRP A 110 -4.11 14.02 1.92
N GLY A 111 -4.68 15.21 1.73
CA GLY A 111 -4.17 16.47 2.27
C GLY A 111 -3.03 17.11 1.46
N SER A 112 -2.24 16.31 0.74
CA SER A 112 -1.16 16.76 -0.15
C SER A 112 -0.94 15.78 -1.31
N CYS A 113 -0.07 16.15 -2.25
CA CYS A 113 0.53 15.29 -3.26
C CYS A 113 2.00 15.68 -3.48
N PHE A 114 2.74 14.87 -4.25
CA PHE A 114 4.16 15.11 -4.50
C PHE A 114 4.42 16.49 -5.14
N PHE A 115 3.55 16.89 -6.07
CA PHE A 115 3.65 18.19 -6.73
C PHE A 115 3.49 19.34 -5.73
N THR A 116 2.51 19.25 -4.82
CA THR A 116 2.23 20.34 -3.87
C THR A 116 3.27 20.42 -2.76
N ASP A 117 3.84 19.29 -2.33
CA ASP A 117 4.98 19.30 -1.41
C ASP A 117 6.13 20.16 -1.96
N MET A 118 6.43 20.03 -3.26
CA MET A 118 7.46 20.82 -3.93
C MET A 118 7.04 22.28 -4.14
N CYS A 119 5.78 22.55 -4.47
CA CYS A 119 5.26 23.91 -4.55
C CYS A 119 5.38 24.64 -3.21
N ASP A 120 5.02 23.98 -2.11
CA ASP A 120 5.06 24.55 -0.77
C ASP A 120 6.50 24.93 -0.37
N GLU A 121 7.49 24.07 -0.64
CA GLU A 121 8.92 24.41 -0.41
C GLU A 121 9.41 25.58 -1.27
N LEU A 122 8.85 25.77 -2.47
CA LEU A 122 9.17 26.88 -3.37
C LEU A 122 8.33 28.14 -3.14
N ASN A 123 7.42 28.12 -2.16
CA ASN A 123 6.42 29.15 -1.91
C ASN A 123 5.58 29.48 -3.16
N LEU A 124 5.20 28.45 -3.93
CA LEU A 124 4.36 28.55 -5.12
C LEU A 124 2.88 28.36 -4.75
N CYS A 125 2.04 29.32 -5.14
CA CYS A 125 0.60 29.20 -4.99
C CYS A 125 -0.02 28.66 -6.28
N ILE A 126 -0.73 27.53 -6.19
CA ILE A 126 -1.50 26.95 -7.30
C ILE A 126 -2.97 27.21 -7.04
N SER A 127 -3.56 28.17 -7.78
CA SER A 127 -4.97 28.53 -7.67
C SER A 127 -5.79 28.09 -8.88
N THR A 128 -5.15 28.00 -10.04
CA THR A 128 -5.77 27.62 -11.32
C THR A 128 -4.84 26.70 -12.13
N SER A 129 -5.37 26.10 -13.20
CA SER A 129 -4.56 25.32 -14.14
C SER A 129 -3.50 26.14 -14.87
N LEU A 130 -3.67 27.47 -14.98
CA LEU A 130 -2.70 28.37 -15.62
C LEU A 130 -1.39 28.48 -14.83
N ASP A 131 -1.43 28.23 -13.52
CA ASP A 131 -0.25 28.32 -12.63
C ASP A 131 0.66 27.08 -12.78
N ILE A 132 0.14 25.98 -13.33
CA ILE A 132 0.81 24.67 -13.36
C ILE A 132 2.06 24.69 -14.24
N LEU A 133 2.02 25.37 -15.39
CA LEU A 133 3.15 25.37 -16.33
C LEU A 133 4.39 26.02 -15.71
N GLU A 134 4.24 27.20 -15.12
CA GLU A 134 5.31 27.90 -14.41
C GLU A 134 5.81 27.07 -13.22
N ALA A 135 4.88 26.47 -12.46
CA ALA A 135 5.25 25.63 -11.32
C ALA A 135 6.05 24.40 -11.76
N LYS A 136 5.68 23.72 -12.85
CA LYS A 136 6.45 22.61 -13.43
C LYS A 136 7.87 23.02 -13.79
N GLN A 137 8.05 24.16 -14.45
CA GLN A 137 9.36 24.67 -14.84
C GLN A 137 10.25 24.89 -13.61
N ARG A 138 9.75 25.62 -12.62
CA ARG A 138 10.46 25.85 -11.37
C ARG A 138 10.75 24.57 -10.59
N ILE A 139 9.82 23.62 -10.58
CA ILE A 139 9.99 22.33 -9.91
C ILE A 139 11.11 21.52 -10.57
N ARG A 140 11.12 21.41 -11.91
CA ARG A 140 12.16 20.66 -12.64
C ARG A 140 13.55 21.25 -12.43
N GLU A 141 13.66 22.57 -12.27
CA GLU A 141 14.92 23.24 -11.97
C GLU A 141 15.39 22.98 -10.53
N ASN A 142 14.50 23.11 -9.54
CA ASN A 142 14.88 23.10 -8.12
C ASN A 142 14.91 21.71 -7.48
N PHE A 143 14.16 20.73 -8.00
CA PHE A 143 14.06 19.36 -7.49
C PHE A 143 14.62 18.32 -8.47
N ARG A 144 15.58 18.73 -9.29
CA ARG A 144 16.20 17.87 -10.29
C ARG A 144 16.77 16.59 -9.67
N ALA A 145 17.37 16.66 -8.48
CA ALA A 145 17.97 15.49 -7.84
C ALA A 145 16.93 14.42 -7.48
N GLU A 146 15.79 14.83 -6.91
CA GLU A 146 14.67 13.95 -6.56
C GLU A 146 14.00 13.34 -7.80
N ILE A 147 13.77 14.17 -8.83
CA ILE A 147 13.14 13.73 -10.09
C ILE A 147 14.07 12.75 -10.83
N GLU A 148 15.36 13.05 -10.95
CA GLU A 148 16.32 12.16 -11.60
C GLU A 148 16.53 10.86 -10.82
N PHE A 149 16.44 10.91 -9.48
CA PHE A 149 16.45 9.69 -8.68
C PHE A 149 15.27 8.78 -9.04
N LEU A 150 14.05 9.32 -9.11
CA LEU A 150 12.87 8.54 -9.56
C LEU A 150 13.08 7.97 -10.98
N ARG A 151 13.56 8.78 -11.93
CA ARG A 151 13.85 8.32 -13.30
C ARG A 151 14.88 7.19 -13.35
N SER A 152 15.82 7.17 -12.41
CA SER A 152 16.88 6.15 -12.36
C SER A 152 16.41 4.79 -11.86
N LEU A 153 15.21 4.70 -11.27
CA LEU A 153 14.70 3.47 -10.69
C LEU A 153 14.51 2.40 -11.78
N PRO A 154 15.03 1.17 -11.58
CA PRO A 154 14.80 0.08 -12.51
C PRO A 154 13.31 -0.32 -12.50
N THR A 155 12.83 -0.89 -13.61
CA THR A 155 11.47 -1.48 -13.65
C THR A 155 11.43 -2.83 -12.96
N ILE A 156 12.48 -3.64 -13.17
CA ILE A 156 12.58 -5.01 -12.67
C ILE A 156 13.97 -5.18 -12.05
N ILE A 157 14.02 -5.85 -10.89
CA ILE A 157 15.28 -6.32 -10.32
C ILE A 157 15.27 -7.84 -10.28
N GLU A 158 16.28 -8.46 -10.87
CA GLU A 158 16.44 -9.91 -10.91
C GLU A 158 17.63 -10.34 -10.06
N THR A 159 17.42 -11.38 -9.25
CA THR A 159 18.45 -12.05 -8.46
C THR A 159 18.53 -13.53 -8.82
N LYS A 160 19.32 -14.30 -8.06
CA LYS A 160 19.43 -15.77 -8.24
C LYS A 160 18.07 -16.48 -8.11
N ASN A 161 17.30 -16.21 -7.05
CA ASN A 161 16.08 -16.96 -6.73
C ASN A 161 14.81 -16.10 -6.64
N PHE A 162 14.96 -14.77 -6.70
CA PHE A 162 13.85 -13.81 -6.60
C PHE A 162 13.88 -12.80 -7.75
N ILE A 163 12.70 -12.37 -8.13
CA ILE A 163 12.46 -11.28 -9.07
C ILE A 163 11.56 -10.27 -8.37
N PHE A 164 11.91 -9.00 -8.43
CA PHE A 164 11.15 -7.90 -7.86
C PHE A 164 10.60 -7.06 -9.01
N VAL A 165 9.28 -6.88 -9.04
CA VAL A 165 8.58 -6.01 -10.00
C VAL A 165 7.35 -5.47 -9.30
N HIS A 166 6.94 -4.24 -9.61
CA HIS A 166 5.85 -3.59 -8.88
C HIS A 166 4.50 -4.29 -9.09
N GLY A 167 4.02 -4.41 -10.34
CA GLY A 167 2.70 -5.01 -10.63
C GLY A 167 2.74 -6.51 -10.91
N GLY A 168 3.69 -6.96 -11.74
CA GLY A 168 3.81 -8.37 -12.12
C GLY A 168 4.31 -8.58 -13.55
N LEU A 169 4.79 -9.78 -13.86
CA LEU A 169 5.38 -10.12 -15.16
C LEU A 169 4.41 -10.89 -16.06
N PRO A 170 4.33 -10.59 -17.37
CA PRO A 170 3.48 -11.36 -18.30
C PRO A 170 4.11 -12.70 -18.72
N THR A 171 5.41 -12.88 -18.48
CA THR A 171 6.20 -14.06 -18.90
C THR A 171 7.38 -14.27 -17.95
N ALA A 172 7.91 -15.49 -17.91
CA ALA A 172 9.14 -15.83 -17.19
C ALA A 172 10.42 -15.39 -17.93
N ASP A 173 10.33 -15.06 -19.22
CA ASP A 173 11.45 -14.55 -20.01
C ASP A 173 11.62 -13.03 -19.80
N ILE A 174 12.35 -12.65 -18.76
CA ILE A 174 12.56 -11.24 -18.37
C ILE A 174 13.36 -10.47 -19.43
N ASP A 175 14.31 -11.12 -20.11
CA ASP A 175 15.17 -10.45 -21.08
C ASP A 175 14.37 -9.99 -22.31
N SER A 176 13.31 -10.70 -22.68
CA SER A 176 12.35 -10.26 -23.71
C SER A 176 11.62 -8.96 -23.38
N LEU A 177 11.60 -8.54 -22.12
CA LEU A 177 10.89 -7.34 -21.66
C LEU A 177 11.76 -6.10 -21.73
N ILE A 178 13.08 -6.21 -21.92
CA ILE A 178 13.97 -5.05 -21.94
C ILE A 178 13.62 -4.13 -23.12
N GLY A 179 13.41 -2.83 -22.85
CA GLY A 179 13.10 -1.84 -23.89
C GLY A 179 11.65 -1.83 -24.37
N THR A 180 10.77 -2.71 -23.86
CA THR A 180 9.32 -2.62 -24.07
C THR A 180 8.70 -1.48 -23.25
N ASP A 181 7.40 -1.26 -23.37
CA ASP A 181 6.69 -0.37 -22.46
C ASP A 181 6.61 -0.97 -21.05
N ALA A 182 6.98 -0.18 -20.04
CA ALA A 182 7.03 -0.63 -18.65
C ALA A 182 5.65 -0.66 -17.98
N PHE A 183 4.71 0.18 -18.40
CA PHE A 183 3.42 0.36 -17.72
C PHE A 183 2.62 -0.95 -17.52
N PRO A 184 2.55 -1.88 -18.49
CA PRO A 184 1.86 -3.16 -18.31
C PRO A 184 2.44 -4.05 -17.19
N TYR A 185 3.68 -3.80 -16.76
CA TYR A 185 4.35 -4.57 -15.69
C TYR A 185 4.30 -3.85 -14.35
N LEU A 186 4.20 -2.52 -14.39
CA LEU A 186 3.98 -1.69 -13.23
C LEU A 186 2.52 -1.78 -12.77
N LYS A 187 1.56 -1.71 -13.70
CA LYS A 187 0.12 -1.79 -13.43
C LYS A 187 -0.45 -3.10 -13.95
N ASN A 188 -0.18 -4.19 -13.21
CA ASN A 188 -0.61 -5.55 -13.56
C ASN A 188 -1.63 -6.05 -12.53
N ASP A 189 -2.84 -5.52 -12.60
CA ASP A 189 -3.94 -5.78 -11.69
C ASP A 189 -4.22 -7.29 -11.50
N ALA A 190 -4.47 -7.69 -10.25
CA ALA A 190 -4.77 -9.06 -9.84
C ALA A 190 -3.78 -10.12 -10.37
N PHE A 191 -2.48 -9.80 -10.34
CA PHE A 191 -1.43 -10.63 -10.95
C PHE A 191 -1.46 -12.11 -10.52
N MET A 192 -1.76 -12.41 -9.25
CA MET A 192 -1.81 -13.79 -8.77
C MET A 192 -2.86 -14.64 -9.49
N ASP A 193 -3.95 -14.02 -9.96
CA ASP A 193 -5.07 -14.72 -10.61
C ASP A 193 -4.80 -15.05 -12.08
N LYS A 194 -3.65 -14.61 -12.63
CA LYS A 194 -3.30 -14.80 -14.05
C LYS A 194 -2.75 -16.19 -14.39
N ASN A 195 -2.70 -17.10 -13.41
CA ASN A 195 -2.28 -18.50 -13.60
C ASN A 195 -0.89 -18.65 -14.27
N LEU A 196 0.04 -17.75 -13.93
CA LEU A 196 1.43 -17.80 -14.38
C LEU A 196 2.32 -18.52 -13.37
N TYR A 197 3.38 -19.18 -13.85
CA TYR A 197 4.29 -20.00 -13.06
C TYR A 197 5.74 -19.61 -13.36
N PHE A 198 6.54 -19.46 -12.30
CA PHE A 198 7.91 -18.98 -12.41
C PHE A 198 8.90 -19.98 -11.79
N SER A 199 10.14 -19.96 -12.28
CA SER A 199 11.24 -20.73 -11.70
C SER A 199 11.81 -20.05 -10.44
N LYS A 200 11.71 -18.73 -10.36
CA LYS A 200 12.07 -17.85 -9.23
C LYS A 200 10.81 -17.31 -8.55
N TYR A 201 10.89 -16.91 -7.29
CA TYR A 201 9.78 -16.19 -6.65
C TYR A 201 9.66 -14.77 -7.21
N VAL A 202 8.50 -14.40 -7.73
CA VAL A 202 8.18 -13.04 -8.16
C VAL A 202 7.48 -12.32 -7.02
N ILE A 203 8.11 -11.27 -6.49
CA ILE A 203 7.58 -10.46 -5.39
C ILE A 203 7.00 -9.17 -5.96
N VAL A 204 5.72 -8.91 -5.66
CA VAL A 204 4.92 -7.82 -6.22
C VAL A 204 4.14 -7.05 -5.16
N GLY A 205 3.79 -5.83 -5.50
CA GLY A 205 2.97 -4.89 -4.74
C GLY A 205 1.72 -4.56 -5.53
N HIS A 206 1.43 -3.26 -5.68
CA HIS A 206 0.46 -2.66 -6.60
C HIS A 206 -1.03 -2.97 -6.33
N TRP A 207 -1.32 -4.23 -6.04
CA TRP A 207 -2.66 -4.75 -5.83
C TRP A 207 -2.81 -5.16 -4.37
N PRO A 208 -3.54 -4.39 -3.54
CA PRO A 208 -3.70 -4.69 -2.13
C PRO A 208 -4.18 -6.12 -1.91
N VAL A 209 -3.49 -6.86 -1.04
CA VAL A 209 -3.73 -8.29 -0.80
C VAL A 209 -5.14 -8.57 -0.26
N THR A 210 -5.76 -7.58 0.38
CA THR A 210 -7.17 -7.61 0.83
C THR A 210 -8.14 -7.85 -0.32
N LEU A 211 -7.74 -7.60 -1.57
CA LEU A 211 -8.61 -7.73 -2.73
C LEU A 211 -8.75 -9.18 -3.23
N TYR A 212 -7.88 -10.10 -2.82
CA TYR A 212 -7.89 -11.50 -3.27
C TYR A 212 -8.86 -12.41 -2.48
N ASN A 213 -9.50 -11.90 -1.43
CA ASN A 213 -10.43 -12.68 -0.60
C ASN A 213 -11.74 -11.92 -0.42
N ASP A 214 -12.85 -12.52 -0.86
CA ASP A 214 -14.18 -11.93 -0.79
C ASP A 214 -14.94 -12.20 0.52
N LYS A 215 -14.33 -12.95 1.44
CA LYS A 215 -14.91 -13.30 2.75
C LYS A 215 -14.23 -12.61 3.91
N ILE A 216 -12.90 -12.58 3.92
CA ILE A 216 -12.12 -12.08 5.05
C ILE A 216 -11.09 -11.07 4.52
N ALA A 217 -11.18 -9.83 5.01
CA ALA A 217 -10.20 -8.81 4.73
C ALA A 217 -8.88 -9.13 5.47
N SER A 218 -7.80 -9.32 4.72
CA SER A 218 -6.46 -9.47 5.28
C SER A 218 -5.46 -8.63 4.51
N SER A 219 -4.67 -7.84 5.23
CA SER A 219 -3.58 -7.03 4.69
C SER A 219 -2.22 -7.74 4.77
N ASN A 220 -2.21 -9.06 5.02
CA ASN A 220 -0.99 -9.85 5.15
C ASN A 220 -0.48 -10.30 3.78
N PRO A 221 0.84 -10.42 3.59
CA PRO A 221 1.41 -11.01 2.39
C PRO A 221 0.83 -12.38 2.04
N ILE A 222 0.57 -12.61 0.76
CA ILE A 222 0.09 -13.89 0.23
C ILE A 222 1.24 -14.56 -0.52
N ILE A 223 1.51 -15.82 -0.18
CA ILE A 223 2.58 -16.62 -0.78
C ILE A 223 1.94 -17.78 -1.54
N ASN A 224 2.10 -17.78 -2.87
CA ASN A 224 1.70 -18.90 -3.71
C ASN A 224 2.94 -19.72 -4.10
N HIS A 225 3.20 -20.81 -3.38
CA HIS A 225 4.36 -21.68 -3.61
C HIS A 225 4.34 -22.40 -4.95
N LYS A 226 3.15 -22.68 -5.50
CA LYS A 226 3.00 -23.39 -6.78
C LYS A 226 3.37 -22.48 -7.95
N GLN A 227 2.81 -21.27 -7.98
CA GLN A 227 3.09 -20.26 -9.00
C GLN A 227 4.43 -19.55 -8.78
N LYS A 228 4.96 -19.60 -7.54
CA LYS A 228 6.08 -18.80 -7.05
C LYS A 228 5.82 -17.30 -7.20
N ILE A 229 4.67 -16.86 -6.71
CA ILE A 229 4.28 -15.43 -6.65
C ILE A 229 4.06 -15.06 -5.19
N ILE A 230 4.54 -13.88 -4.80
CA ILE A 230 4.38 -13.31 -3.46
C ILE A 230 3.83 -11.90 -3.63
N SER A 231 2.59 -11.66 -3.19
CA SER A 231 1.99 -10.32 -3.19
C SER A 231 2.05 -9.76 -1.78
N ILE A 232 2.57 -8.54 -1.63
CA ILE A 232 2.89 -7.97 -0.30
C ILE A 232 2.19 -6.65 -0.01
N ASP A 233 1.42 -6.08 -0.95
CA ASP A 233 0.76 -4.79 -0.74
C ASP A 233 -0.32 -4.86 0.35
N GLY A 234 -0.04 -4.23 1.50
CA GLY A 234 -0.96 -4.17 2.63
C GLY A 234 -2.02 -3.05 2.51
N GLY A 235 -2.05 -2.31 1.40
CA GLY A 235 -2.97 -1.21 1.15
C GLY A 235 -2.64 0.06 1.94
N CYS A 236 -1.35 0.32 2.22
CA CYS A 236 -0.90 1.51 2.95
C CYS A 236 -1.38 2.79 2.25
N GLY A 237 -2.10 3.66 2.97
CA GLY A 237 -2.66 4.90 2.42
C GLY A 237 -3.87 4.73 1.49
N LEU A 238 -4.15 3.50 1.04
CA LEU A 238 -5.27 3.18 0.14
C LEU A 238 -6.49 2.66 0.89
N LYS A 239 -6.25 1.79 1.87
CA LYS A 239 -7.26 1.12 2.68
C LYS A 239 -7.35 1.82 4.02
N ARG A 240 -8.56 2.07 4.53
CA ARG A 240 -8.76 2.67 5.87
C ARG A 240 -8.15 1.86 7.00
N ASP A 241 -8.06 0.55 6.82
CA ASP A 241 -7.46 -0.42 7.72
C ASP A 241 -6.14 -1.00 7.16
N GLY A 242 -5.56 -0.31 6.17
CA GLY A 242 -4.31 -0.71 5.52
C GLY A 242 -3.12 -0.77 6.48
N GLN A 243 -2.03 -1.35 6.01
CA GLN A 243 -0.75 -1.37 6.71
C GLN A 243 0.40 -1.34 5.69
N LEU A 244 1.57 -0.88 6.14
CA LEU A 244 2.81 -1.10 5.40
C LEU A 244 3.40 -2.44 5.80
N ASN A 245 3.74 -3.29 4.82
CA ASN A 245 4.33 -4.60 5.05
C ASN A 245 5.83 -4.59 4.77
N ALA A 246 6.59 -5.34 5.56
CA ALA A 246 7.97 -5.73 5.30
C ALA A 246 8.03 -7.25 5.20
N PHE A 247 8.22 -7.77 3.99
CA PHE A 247 8.47 -9.19 3.76
C PHE A 247 9.94 -9.49 3.96
N ILE A 248 10.26 -10.54 4.72
CA ILE A 248 11.62 -10.83 5.18
C ILE A 248 12.03 -12.20 4.68
N ILE A 249 13.16 -12.22 3.97
CA ILE A 249 13.78 -13.41 3.41
C ILE A 249 15.13 -13.58 4.14
N PRO A 250 15.28 -14.61 4.99
CA PRO A 250 16.49 -14.77 5.82
C PRO A 250 17.79 -14.91 5.01
N ASP A 251 17.71 -15.50 3.81
CA ASP A 251 18.83 -15.71 2.89
C ASP A 251 18.34 -15.80 1.45
N ILE A 252 19.18 -15.46 0.48
CA ILE A 252 18.86 -15.55 -0.95
C ILE A 252 18.42 -16.96 -1.42
N ASN A 253 18.73 -18.03 -0.69
CA ASN A 253 18.29 -19.39 -0.97
C ASN A 253 17.16 -19.88 -0.04
N SER A 254 16.63 -19.00 0.83
CA SER A 254 15.58 -19.39 1.77
C SER A 254 14.28 -19.74 1.05
N THR A 255 13.64 -20.81 1.51
CA THR A 255 12.25 -21.16 1.17
C THR A 255 11.29 -20.89 2.34
N TYR A 256 11.82 -20.40 3.46
CA TYR A 256 11.06 -19.95 4.62
C TYR A 256 11.04 -18.43 4.66
N PHE A 257 9.86 -17.87 4.90
CA PHE A 257 9.61 -16.44 4.85
C PHE A 257 8.85 -16.00 6.09
N ILE A 258 9.14 -14.79 6.55
CA ILE A 258 8.40 -14.12 7.61
C ILE A 258 8.03 -12.72 7.12
N PHE A 259 7.13 -12.05 7.83
CA PHE A 259 6.83 -10.65 7.55
C PHE A 259 6.56 -9.91 8.84
N GLU A 260 6.76 -8.61 8.77
CA GLU A 260 6.33 -7.65 9.78
C GLU A 260 5.47 -6.59 9.12
N SER A 261 4.68 -5.88 9.91
CA SER A 261 3.88 -4.78 9.42
C SER A 261 3.76 -3.65 10.42
N TYR A 262 3.37 -2.49 9.90
CA TYR A 262 3.15 -1.29 10.69
C TYR A 262 1.91 -0.53 10.21
N ASP A 263 1.08 -0.16 11.18
CA ASP A 263 0.02 0.84 11.11
C ASP A 263 0.05 1.66 12.41
N GLU A 264 -0.65 2.79 12.45
CA GLU A 264 -0.66 3.68 13.63
C GLU A 264 -1.92 3.53 14.49
N PHE A 265 -2.71 2.48 14.28
CA PHE A 265 -3.95 2.29 15.03
C PHE A 265 -3.66 2.06 16.51
N PRO A 266 -4.46 2.65 17.42
CA PRO A 266 -4.28 2.42 18.84
C PRO A 266 -4.53 0.95 19.19
N VAL A 267 -3.63 0.37 19.96
CA VAL A 267 -3.65 -1.04 20.35
C VAL A 267 -4.23 -1.22 21.74
N TYR A 268 -5.12 -2.21 21.87
CA TYR A 268 -5.79 -2.59 23.11
C TYR A 268 -5.59 -4.08 23.41
N ALA A 269 -5.70 -4.47 24.67
CA ALA A 269 -5.82 -5.87 25.08
C ALA A 269 -7.30 -6.27 25.16
N ALA A 270 -7.66 -7.38 24.54
CA ALA A 270 -8.99 -7.99 24.69
C ALA A 270 -9.20 -8.54 26.10
N LEU A 271 -10.36 -8.23 26.69
CA LEU A 271 -10.77 -8.73 28.01
C LEU A 271 -11.79 -9.87 27.93
N THR A 272 -12.42 -10.04 26.77
CA THR A 272 -13.44 -11.07 26.53
C THR A 272 -13.13 -11.81 25.24
N PRO A 273 -13.36 -13.13 25.17
CA PRO A 273 -13.21 -13.85 23.93
C PRO A 273 -14.36 -13.56 22.95
N GLN A 274 -14.13 -13.81 21.67
CA GLN A 274 -15.15 -13.76 20.62
C GLN A 274 -14.86 -14.84 19.58
N GLU A 275 -15.86 -15.62 19.21
CA GLU A 275 -15.74 -16.60 18.12
C GLU A 275 -15.87 -15.93 16.74
N ALA A 276 -15.19 -16.52 15.76
CA ALA A 276 -15.34 -16.08 14.37
C ALA A 276 -16.77 -16.24 13.86
N SER A 277 -17.18 -15.41 12.89
CA SER A 277 -18.42 -15.67 12.16
C SER A 277 -18.22 -16.85 11.20
N THR A 278 -19.26 -17.67 11.03
CA THR A 278 -19.23 -18.83 10.12
C THR A 278 -19.35 -18.43 8.65
N ASN A 279 -19.81 -17.21 8.39
CA ASN A 279 -19.87 -16.58 7.09
C ASN A 279 -19.60 -15.09 7.27
N SER A 280 -19.12 -14.46 6.20
CA SER A 280 -18.87 -13.02 6.14
C SER A 280 -18.70 -12.60 4.70
N ILE A 281 -18.68 -11.29 4.50
CA ILE A 281 -18.26 -10.67 3.25
C ILE A 281 -17.13 -9.69 3.49
N ASN A 282 -16.24 -9.57 2.51
CA ASN A 282 -15.31 -8.47 2.34
C ASN A 282 -15.71 -7.73 1.07
N ILE A 283 -16.50 -6.66 1.21
CA ILE A 283 -16.84 -5.75 0.12
C ILE A 283 -15.59 -4.97 -0.24
N ARG A 284 -15.25 -4.97 -1.53
CA ARG A 284 -14.01 -4.41 -2.07
C ARG A 284 -14.33 -3.24 -2.97
N TYR A 285 -13.49 -2.21 -3.05
CA TYR A 285 -13.73 -1.10 -3.99
C TYR A 285 -13.92 -1.54 -5.46
N THR A 286 -13.41 -2.72 -5.85
CA THR A 286 -13.59 -3.31 -7.19
C THR A 286 -15.00 -3.87 -7.43
N ASP A 287 -15.76 -4.12 -6.36
CA ASP A 287 -17.11 -4.67 -6.35
C ASP A 287 -17.82 -4.19 -5.07
N ASN A 288 -18.29 -2.93 -5.09
CA ASN A 288 -18.80 -2.22 -3.91
C ASN A 288 -20.21 -1.67 -4.07
N LYS A 289 -20.95 -2.12 -5.09
CA LYS A 289 -22.33 -1.68 -5.32
C LYS A 289 -23.23 -2.30 -4.26
N ILE A 290 -24.04 -1.46 -3.63
CA ILE A 290 -24.97 -1.87 -2.58
C ILE A 290 -26.38 -1.35 -2.88
N LYS A 291 -27.37 -2.03 -2.32
CA LYS A 291 -28.76 -1.58 -2.30
C LYS A 291 -29.17 -1.32 -0.86
N ILE A 292 -29.54 -0.08 -0.55
CA ILE A 292 -30.03 0.26 0.79
C ILE A 292 -31.43 -0.35 0.96
N LEU A 293 -31.58 -1.22 1.96
CA LEU A 293 -32.85 -1.88 2.29
C LEU A 293 -33.59 -1.12 3.39
N GLU A 294 -32.85 -0.66 4.41
CA GLU A 294 -33.38 0.12 5.52
C GLU A 294 -32.35 1.16 5.96
N LYS A 295 -32.77 2.42 6.08
CA LYS A 295 -31.92 3.50 6.61
C LYS A 295 -32.04 3.53 8.13
N GLY A 296 -30.91 3.54 8.81
CA GLY A 296 -30.83 3.78 10.26
C GLY A 296 -29.91 4.96 10.60
N ASP A 297 -29.80 5.28 11.89
CA ASP A 297 -29.10 6.49 12.35
C ASP A 297 -27.57 6.40 12.15
N GLU A 298 -26.94 5.36 12.71
CA GLU A 298 -25.50 5.12 12.56
C GLU A 298 -25.19 4.09 11.46
N PHE A 299 -26.04 3.07 11.32
CA PHE A 299 -25.89 2.00 10.35
C PHE A 299 -27.13 1.91 9.47
N SER A 300 -26.93 1.66 8.19
CA SER A 300 -28.00 1.28 7.26
C SER A 300 -27.87 -0.19 6.91
N TYR A 301 -29.00 -0.88 6.83
CA TYR A 301 -29.03 -2.26 6.36
C TYR A 301 -29.03 -2.26 4.84
N ALA A 302 -28.09 -2.97 4.24
CA ALA A 302 -27.87 -2.96 2.80
C ALA A 302 -27.59 -4.36 2.28
N GLU A 303 -27.87 -4.56 1.00
CA GLU A 303 -27.55 -5.77 0.24
C GLU A 303 -26.38 -5.48 -0.69
N HIS A 304 -25.32 -6.29 -0.64
CA HIS A 304 -24.25 -6.24 -1.63
C HIS A 304 -24.73 -6.82 -2.96
N SER A 305 -24.81 -5.97 -3.99
CA SER A 305 -25.58 -6.23 -5.22
C SER A 305 -25.12 -7.47 -5.98
N THR A 306 -23.82 -7.76 -6.00
CA THR A 306 -23.27 -8.91 -6.74
C THR A 306 -23.59 -10.23 -6.05
N THR A 307 -23.64 -10.25 -4.72
CA THR A 307 -23.74 -11.49 -3.94
C THR A 307 -25.12 -11.72 -3.31
N GLY A 308 -25.96 -10.70 -3.24
CA GLY A 308 -27.20 -10.71 -2.46
C GLY A 308 -26.99 -10.76 -0.95
N TYR A 309 -25.75 -10.60 -0.46
CA TYR A 309 -25.43 -10.69 0.96
C TYR A 309 -25.89 -9.42 1.69
N CYS A 310 -26.69 -9.59 2.74
CA CYS A 310 -27.23 -8.47 3.50
C CYS A 310 -26.47 -8.26 4.81
N LEU A 311 -26.12 -7.01 5.10
CA LEU A 311 -25.34 -6.63 6.28
C LEU A 311 -25.62 -5.19 6.72
N PRO A 312 -25.40 -4.86 8.01
CA PRO A 312 -25.38 -3.48 8.46
C PRO A 312 -24.07 -2.80 8.04
N ILE A 313 -24.18 -1.72 7.27
CA ILE A 313 -23.05 -0.89 6.84
C ILE A 313 -23.07 0.44 7.59
N LEU A 314 -21.92 0.86 8.11
CA LEU A 314 -21.76 2.15 8.78
C LEU A 314 -22.04 3.28 7.78
N ASN A 315 -22.94 4.20 8.12
CA ASN A 315 -23.36 5.26 7.19
C ASN A 315 -22.18 6.10 6.65
N SER A 316 -21.13 6.30 7.46
CA SER A 316 -19.93 7.03 7.02
C SER A 316 -19.07 6.30 5.96
N TYR A 317 -19.38 5.04 5.65
CA TYR A 317 -18.73 4.26 4.60
C TYR A 317 -19.58 4.22 3.33
N ILE A 318 -20.80 4.79 3.33
CA ILE A 318 -21.69 4.81 2.17
C ILE A 318 -21.48 6.12 1.42
N TYR A 319 -21.20 6.06 0.12
CA TYR A 319 -20.92 7.24 -0.70
C TYR A 319 -22.20 7.97 -1.15
N SER A 320 -23.28 7.23 -1.40
CA SER A 320 -24.61 7.78 -1.72
C SER A 320 -25.72 6.85 -1.23
N PHE A 321 -26.93 7.40 -1.03
CA PHE A 321 -28.10 6.67 -0.53
C PHE A 321 -29.23 6.58 -1.57
N ASP A 322 -28.86 6.61 -2.85
CA ASP A 322 -29.74 6.49 -4.00
C ASP A 322 -29.62 5.08 -4.63
N GLU A 323 -30.23 4.89 -5.81
CA GLU A 323 -30.19 3.61 -6.54
C GLU A 323 -28.79 3.20 -7.04
N ASN A 324 -27.84 4.13 -7.05
CA ASN A 324 -26.45 3.91 -7.43
C ASN A 324 -25.53 3.84 -6.20
N ALA A 325 -26.10 3.56 -5.02
CA ALA A 325 -25.37 3.46 -3.77
C ALA A 325 -24.17 2.51 -3.90
N THR A 326 -23.03 3.02 -3.44
CA THR A 326 -21.78 2.28 -3.29
C THR A 326 -21.25 2.53 -1.88
N CYS A 327 -20.42 1.62 -1.38
CA CYS A 327 -19.69 1.85 -0.14
C CYS A 327 -18.18 1.75 -0.32
N ASP A 328 -17.46 2.25 0.66
CA ASP A 328 -16.05 1.99 0.86
C ASP A 328 -15.82 0.49 1.16
N ASP A 329 -14.56 0.05 1.22
CA ASP A 329 -14.22 -1.30 1.63
C ASP A 329 -14.83 -1.61 3.01
N TYR A 330 -15.54 -2.73 3.13
CA TYR A 330 -16.31 -3.02 4.34
C TYR A 330 -16.49 -4.52 4.57
N THR A 331 -16.50 -4.93 5.84
CA THR A 331 -16.71 -6.33 6.23
C THR A 331 -17.59 -6.43 7.46
N ASP A 332 -18.35 -7.51 7.56
CA ASP A 332 -19.08 -7.95 8.76
C ASP A 332 -18.40 -9.12 9.47
N TYR A 333 -17.20 -9.51 9.03
CA TYR A 333 -16.47 -10.64 9.61
C TYR A 333 -16.24 -10.42 11.10
N ARG A 334 -16.68 -11.36 11.94
CA ARG A 334 -16.38 -11.30 13.37
C ARG A 334 -15.00 -11.89 13.59
N LEU A 335 -14.10 -11.10 14.19
CA LEU A 335 -12.75 -11.54 14.47
C LEU A 335 -12.74 -12.63 15.56
N PRO A 336 -11.99 -13.74 15.39
CA PRO A 336 -11.71 -14.66 16.47
C PRO A 336 -10.72 -14.00 17.44
N VAL A 337 -11.13 -13.84 18.70
CA VAL A 337 -10.37 -13.15 19.74
C VAL A 337 -10.35 -13.99 21.01
N ASN A 338 -9.17 -14.10 21.62
CA ASN A 338 -8.95 -14.65 22.96
C ASN A 338 -8.65 -13.52 23.94
N VAL A 339 -8.88 -13.78 25.23
CA VAL A 339 -8.48 -12.85 26.30
C VAL A 339 -6.96 -12.63 26.25
N GLY A 340 -6.54 -11.37 26.29
CA GLY A 340 -5.14 -10.97 26.21
C GLY A 340 -4.61 -10.70 24.80
N ASP A 341 -5.38 -11.01 23.75
CA ASP A 341 -5.00 -10.67 22.38
C ASP A 341 -4.82 -9.15 22.21
N LYS A 342 -3.83 -8.77 21.39
CA LYS A 342 -3.62 -7.39 20.96
C LYS A 342 -4.52 -7.09 19.76
N ILE A 343 -5.33 -6.04 19.90
CA ILE A 343 -6.31 -5.63 18.90
C ILE A 343 -6.03 -4.17 18.52
N SER A 344 -5.75 -3.91 17.25
CA SER A 344 -5.65 -2.56 16.69
C SER A 344 -7.03 -2.02 16.39
N ILE A 345 -7.40 -0.85 16.89
CA ILE A 345 -8.74 -0.28 16.70
C ILE A 345 -8.73 0.72 15.55
N VAL A 346 -9.39 0.36 14.45
CA VAL A 346 -9.55 1.22 13.27
C VAL A 346 -10.65 2.25 13.53
N LYS A 347 -11.78 1.82 14.09
CA LYS A 347 -12.89 2.71 14.43
C LYS A 347 -13.73 2.15 15.58
N LYS A 348 -14.17 3.05 16.48
CA LYS A 348 -15.14 2.76 17.55
C LYS A 348 -16.53 3.27 17.14
N MET A 349 -17.56 2.45 17.35
CA MET A 349 -18.95 2.74 17.03
C MET A 349 -19.86 2.31 18.20
N SER A 350 -21.16 2.64 18.14
CA SER A 350 -22.09 2.27 19.23
C SER A 350 -22.19 0.76 19.45
N LYS A 351 -22.09 -0.03 18.37
CA LYS A 351 -22.25 -1.48 18.40
C LYS A 351 -20.97 -2.25 18.71
N GLY A 352 -19.80 -1.61 18.68
CA GLY A 352 -18.50 -2.29 18.87
C GLY A 352 -17.37 -1.60 18.11
N TYR A 353 -16.39 -2.40 17.68
CA TYR A 353 -15.15 -1.92 17.08
C TYR A 353 -14.92 -2.56 15.72
N LEU A 354 -14.61 -1.73 14.72
CA LEU A 354 -13.88 -2.18 13.54
C LEU A 354 -12.41 -2.21 13.95
N ALA A 355 -11.81 -3.37 13.81
CA ALA A 355 -10.53 -3.69 14.40
C ALA A 355 -9.70 -4.56 13.48
N LYS A 356 -8.41 -4.67 13.81
CA LYS A 356 -7.48 -5.61 13.19
C LYS A 356 -6.83 -6.47 14.26
N LYS A 357 -6.68 -7.76 13.95
CA LYS A 357 -5.85 -8.70 14.70
C LYS A 357 -4.91 -9.39 13.73
N ASN A 358 -3.59 -9.24 13.93
CA ASN A 358 -2.55 -9.81 13.08
C ASN A 358 -2.79 -9.54 11.58
N GLY A 359 -3.13 -8.30 11.23
CA GLY A 359 -3.40 -7.87 9.85
C GLY A 359 -4.71 -8.38 9.24
N ILE A 360 -5.57 -9.07 9.99
CA ILE A 360 -6.93 -9.44 9.57
C ILE A 360 -7.92 -8.41 10.12
N GLY A 361 -8.70 -7.79 9.24
CA GLY A 361 -9.72 -6.81 9.56
C GLY A 361 -11.08 -7.44 9.86
N GLY A 362 -11.84 -6.85 10.79
CA GLY A 362 -13.18 -7.30 11.12
C GLY A 362 -13.76 -6.62 12.36
N TRP A 363 -14.87 -7.16 12.84
CA TRP A 363 -15.60 -6.69 14.00
C TRP A 363 -15.17 -7.39 15.29
N TYR A 364 -15.02 -6.60 16.34
CA TYR A 364 -14.92 -7.07 17.71
C TYR A 364 -15.94 -6.35 18.58
N TYR A 365 -16.72 -7.12 19.34
CA TYR A 365 -17.82 -6.63 20.18
C TYR A 365 -17.52 -6.71 21.68
N GLY A 366 -16.37 -7.26 22.05
CA GLY A 366 -15.99 -7.50 23.42
C GLY A 366 -15.39 -6.28 24.12
N GLU A 367 -15.00 -6.49 25.38
CA GLU A 367 -14.37 -5.48 26.21
C GLU A 367 -12.87 -5.34 25.90
N LEU A 368 -12.36 -4.12 26.07
CA LEU A 368 -10.98 -3.73 25.78
C LEU A 368 -10.41 -2.92 26.94
N LYS A 369 -9.10 -3.04 27.17
CA LYS A 369 -8.32 -2.07 27.96
C LYS A 369 -7.14 -1.55 27.14
N PRO A 370 -6.72 -0.29 27.33
CA PRO A 370 -5.53 0.24 26.67
C PRO A 370 -4.33 -0.69 26.85
N PHE A 371 -3.63 -1.00 25.77
CA PHE A 371 -2.42 -1.79 25.84
C PHE A 371 -1.27 -0.88 26.29
N ASN A 372 -1.03 -0.82 27.60
CA ASN A 372 0.14 -0.10 28.13
C ASN A 372 1.40 -0.86 27.71
N ILE A 373 2.10 -0.33 26.71
CA ILE A 373 3.51 -0.65 26.53
C ILE A 373 4.19 -0.03 27.74
N ALA A 374 4.58 -0.84 28.72
CA ALA A 374 5.51 -0.38 29.74
C ALA A 374 6.68 0.24 28.97
N SER A 375 6.88 1.54 29.15
CA SER A 375 7.97 2.30 28.56
C SER A 375 9.26 1.57 28.91
N SER A 376 9.79 0.81 27.96
CA SER A 376 11.19 0.39 28.03
C SER A 376 11.97 1.70 28.05
N PRO A 377 12.75 1.99 29.10
CA PRO A 377 13.50 3.23 29.14
C PRO A 377 14.45 3.19 27.94
N LEU A 378 14.30 4.16 27.04
CA LEU A 378 15.37 4.51 26.12
C LEU A 378 16.55 4.94 27.01
N ILE A 379 17.46 4.00 27.25
CA ILE A 379 18.74 4.27 27.88
C ILE A 379 19.62 4.89 26.79
N PHE A 380 19.72 6.22 26.88
CA PHE A 380 20.66 7.19 26.29
C PHE A 380 21.06 7.07 24.82
#